data_AF-A0A1W9UKB3-F1
#
_entry.id   AF-A0A1W9UKB3-F1
#
_cell.length_a   1.000
_cell.length_b   1.000
_cell.length_c   1.000
_cell.angle_alpha   90.00
_cell.angle_beta   90.00
_cell.angle_gamma   90.00
#
_symmetry.space_group_name_H-M   'P 1'
#
loop_
_entity.id
_entity.type
_entity.pdbx_description
1 polymer ?
#
loop_
_entity_poly.entity_id
_entity_poly.type
_entity_poly.pdbx_seq_one_letter_code
_entity_poly.pdbx_strand_id
1 'polypeptide(L)'
;MAYSLFLGTITFILAVIWGAPLIGLLKKYGLGKKIRIDGPDSHQVKMGTPTMGGLMIIVPVFLITVVANFVEIVSTTAAGDALLDRLGVARQAFFGESLLVPLGIMIAFAALGAVDDWAGVRGHRRGEGLRGRWQFLSQLIIATVTALVLHFGPPQLHSLALPGLAEKIDINGLW
;
A
#
# COMPACT_ATOMS: atom_id res chain seq x y z
N MET A 1 -5.59 -1.22 -20.81
CA MET A 1 -6.25 -2.08 -19.81
C MET A 1 -5.54 -3.42 -19.58
N ALA A 2 -5.15 -4.18 -20.61
CA ALA A 2 -4.48 -5.49 -20.43
C ALA A 2 -3.22 -5.45 -19.54
N TYR A 3 -2.44 -4.38 -19.63
CA TYR A 3 -1.24 -4.17 -18.84
C TYR A 3 -1.49 -4.03 -17.33
N SER A 4 -2.48 -3.20 -16.94
CA SER A 4 -2.85 -3.02 -15.53
C SER A 4 -3.36 -4.33 -14.92
N LEU A 5 -4.08 -5.15 -15.70
CA LEU A 5 -4.54 -6.48 -15.29
C LEU A 5 -3.37 -7.46 -15.14
N PHE A 6 -2.38 -7.40 -16.04
CA PHE A 6 -1.17 -8.22 -15.94
C PHE A 6 -0.35 -7.88 -14.69
N LEU A 7 -0.09 -6.60 -14.43
CA LEU A 7 0.56 -6.15 -13.19
C LEU A 7 -0.23 -6.59 -11.96
N GLY A 8 -1.55 -6.37 -11.95
CA GLY A 8 -2.42 -6.82 -10.86
C GLY A 8 -2.33 -8.33 -10.61
N THR A 9 -2.24 -9.13 -11.68
CA THR A 9 -2.09 -10.59 -11.59
C THR A 9 -0.74 -10.98 -10.99
N ILE A 10 0.36 -10.34 -11.44
CA ILE A 10 1.68 -10.57 -10.86
C ILE A 10 1.70 -10.17 -9.38
N THR A 11 1.18 -9.00 -9.04
CA THR A 11 1.11 -8.52 -7.65
C THR A 11 0.30 -9.48 -6.77
N PHE A 12 -0.80 -10.02 -7.28
CA PHE A 12 -1.61 -11.02 -6.58
C PHE A 12 -0.83 -12.31 -6.32
N ILE A 13 -0.17 -12.87 -7.35
CA ILE A 13 0.65 -14.09 -7.20
C ILE A 13 1.78 -13.86 -6.18
N LEU A 14 2.45 -12.71 -6.25
CA LEU A 14 3.47 -12.34 -5.27
C LEU A 14 2.90 -12.25 -3.85
N ALA A 15 1.72 -11.65 -3.66
CA ALA A 15 1.07 -11.57 -2.35
C ALA A 15 0.74 -12.96 -1.77
N VAL A 16 0.26 -13.88 -2.61
CA VAL A 16 -0.03 -15.26 -2.20
C VAL A 16 1.24 -15.99 -1.78
N ILE A 17 2.30 -15.93 -2.57
CA ILE A 17 3.60 -16.56 -2.26
C ILE A 17 4.21 -15.93 -0.98
N TRP A 18 4.08 -14.61 -0.83
CA TRP A 18 4.62 -13.85 0.29
C TRP A 18 3.91 -14.11 1.62
N GLY A 19 2.65 -14.56 1.58
CA GLY A 19 1.84 -14.77 2.78
C GLY A 19 2.45 -15.74 3.79
N ALA A 20 2.89 -16.93 3.35
CA ALA A 20 3.44 -17.94 4.26
C ALA A 20 4.77 -17.52 4.93
N PRO A 21 5.77 -16.99 4.20
CA PRO A 21 6.99 -16.42 4.80
C PRO A 21 6.69 -15.31 5.81
N LEU A 22 5.80 -14.38 5.46
CA LEU A 22 5.46 -13.25 6.33
C LEU A 22 4.77 -13.72 7.62
N ILE A 23 3.82 -14.66 7.52
CA ILE A 23 3.16 -15.23 8.71
C ILE A 23 4.19 -15.92 9.62
N GLY A 24 5.13 -16.67 9.06
CA GLY A 24 6.22 -17.29 9.82
C GLY A 24 7.08 -16.25 10.55
N LEU A 25 7.41 -15.16 9.87
CA LEU A 25 8.17 -14.04 10.44
C LEU A 25 7.41 -13.36 11.58
N LEU A 26 6.14 -13.03 11.37
CA LEU A 26 5.29 -12.36 12.38
C LEU A 26 5.10 -13.25 13.63
N LYS A 27 4.93 -14.57 13.43
CA LYS A 27 4.89 -15.54 14.54
C LYS A 27 6.20 -15.60 15.31
N LYS A 28 7.35 -15.61 14.61
CA LYS A 28 8.68 -15.62 15.23
C LYS A 28 8.92 -14.38 16.10
N TYR A 29 8.45 -13.20 15.67
CA TYR A 29 8.57 -11.97 16.46
C TYR A 29 7.51 -11.82 17.56
N GLY A 30 6.65 -12.83 17.75
CA GLY A 30 5.62 -12.81 18.78
C GLY A 30 4.57 -11.71 18.57
N LEU A 31 4.38 -11.26 17.33
CA LEU A 31 3.42 -10.21 16.96
C LEU A 31 1.98 -10.75 16.86
N GLY A 32 1.61 -11.76 17.65
CA GLY A 32 0.24 -12.27 17.73
C GLY A 32 -0.57 -11.52 18.77
N LYS A 33 -1.90 -11.37 18.54
CA LYS A 33 -2.77 -10.75 19.55
C LYS A 33 -2.76 -11.57 20.83
N LYS A 34 -2.42 -10.94 21.95
CA LYS A 34 -2.67 -11.47 23.30
C LYS A 34 -4.07 -11.02 23.71
N ILE A 35 -4.96 -11.95 24.02
CA ILE A 35 -6.37 -11.64 24.33
C ILE A 35 -6.48 -11.13 25.76
N ARG A 36 -7.39 -10.16 25.95
CA ARG A 36 -7.88 -9.72 27.25
C ARG A 36 -8.86 -10.77 27.79
N ILE A 37 -8.69 -11.16 29.05
CA ILE A 37 -9.49 -12.22 29.71
C ILE A 37 -10.96 -11.80 29.89
N ASP A 38 -11.26 -10.49 29.82
CA ASP A 38 -12.60 -9.93 30.08
C ASP A 38 -13.57 -9.91 28.86
N GLY A 39 -13.21 -10.49 27.71
CA GLY A 39 -14.01 -10.46 26.48
C GLY A 39 -14.88 -11.71 26.26
N PRO A 40 -15.99 -11.62 25.50
CA PRO A 40 -16.88 -12.76 25.25
C PRO A 40 -16.16 -13.92 24.53
N ASP A 41 -16.54 -15.17 24.84
CA ASP A 41 -15.86 -16.41 24.43
C ASP A 41 -15.69 -16.59 22.90
N SER A 42 -16.50 -15.89 22.09
CA SER A 42 -16.36 -15.84 20.63
C SER A 42 -15.02 -15.23 20.16
N HIS A 43 -14.32 -14.46 21.02
CA HIS A 43 -13.00 -13.89 20.73
C HIS A 43 -11.84 -14.85 20.99
N GLN A 44 -12.07 -16.00 21.66
CA GLN A 44 -11.04 -17.03 21.93
C GLN A 44 -10.56 -17.73 20.64
N VAL A 45 -11.39 -17.73 19.59
CA VAL A 45 -11.10 -18.41 18.30
C VAL A 45 -10.00 -17.69 17.49
N LYS A 46 -9.71 -16.42 17.78
CA LYS A 46 -8.65 -15.63 17.11
C LYS A 46 -7.31 -15.64 17.87
N MET A 47 -7.11 -16.63 18.74
CA MET A 47 -5.85 -16.87 19.44
C MET A 47 -4.70 -17.10 18.45
N GLY A 48 -3.59 -16.38 18.63
CA GLY A 48 -2.34 -16.66 17.91
C GLY A 48 -2.30 -16.26 16.44
N THR A 49 -3.34 -15.61 15.89
CA THR A 49 -3.25 -15.01 14.56
C THR A 49 -2.32 -13.79 14.60
N PRO A 50 -1.34 -13.69 13.69
CA PRO A 50 -0.42 -12.56 13.65
C PRO A 50 -1.16 -11.25 13.40
N THR A 51 -0.78 -10.20 14.14
CA THR A 51 -1.11 -8.79 13.88
C THR A 51 -0.20 -8.26 12.78
N MET A 52 -0.61 -7.23 12.04
CA MET A 52 0.09 -6.70 10.85
C MET A 52 -0.05 -7.51 9.54
N GLY A 53 -1.18 -8.20 9.36
CA GLY A 53 -1.50 -8.88 8.08
C GLY A 53 -1.52 -7.94 6.86
N GLY A 54 -1.73 -6.63 7.05
CA GLY A 54 -1.67 -5.64 5.98
C GLY A 54 -0.34 -5.63 5.20
N LEU A 55 0.77 -6.05 5.83
CA LEU A 55 2.06 -6.22 5.16
C LEU A 55 2.01 -7.24 4.01
N MET A 56 1.04 -8.16 4.00
CA MET A 56 0.82 -9.10 2.89
C MET A 56 0.49 -8.39 1.58
N ILE A 57 -0.17 -7.23 1.67
CA ILE A 57 -0.60 -6.46 0.50
C ILE A 57 0.37 -5.33 0.20
N ILE A 58 0.83 -4.62 1.24
CA ILE A 58 1.69 -3.44 1.08
C ILE A 58 3.03 -3.81 0.43
N VAL A 59 3.66 -4.92 0.84
CA VAL A 59 5.00 -5.30 0.36
C VAL A 59 4.98 -5.61 -1.14
N PRO A 60 4.11 -6.49 -1.66
CA PRO A 60 4.03 -6.75 -3.11
C PRO A 60 3.69 -5.51 -3.94
N VAL A 61 2.73 -4.69 -3.48
CA VAL A 61 2.33 -3.46 -4.20
C VAL A 61 3.48 -2.47 -4.23
N PHE A 62 4.17 -2.27 -3.10
CA PHE A 62 5.34 -1.42 -3.02
C PHE A 62 6.46 -1.89 -3.95
N LEU A 63 6.79 -3.18 -3.91
CA LEU A 63 7.85 -3.76 -4.73
C LEU A 63 7.56 -3.56 -6.22
N ILE A 64 6.35 -3.92 -6.68
CA ILE A 64 5.97 -3.77 -8.09
C ILE A 64 5.99 -2.31 -8.51
N THR A 65 5.47 -1.41 -7.67
CA THR A 65 5.42 0.02 -8.01
C THR A 65 6.83 0.61 -8.07
N VAL A 66 7.71 0.29 -7.13
CA VAL A 66 9.11 0.79 -7.14
C VAL A 66 9.89 0.22 -8.32
N VAL A 67 9.76 -1.08 -8.62
CA VAL A 67 10.42 -1.69 -9.77
C VAL A 67 9.94 -1.08 -11.08
N ALA A 68 8.63 -0.86 -11.23
CA ALA A 68 8.05 -0.18 -12.39
C ALA A 68 8.65 1.22 -12.60
N ASN A 69 8.68 2.04 -11.54
CA ASN A 69 9.26 3.39 -11.60
C ASN A 69 10.77 3.35 -11.88
N PHE A 70 11.49 2.37 -11.32
CA PHE A 70 12.92 2.21 -11.57
C PHE A 70 13.21 1.85 -13.03
N VAL A 71 12.44 0.92 -13.62
CA VAL A 71 12.56 0.55 -15.04
C VAL A 71 12.31 1.76 -15.94
N GLU A 72 11.33 2.60 -15.60
CA GLU A 72 11.05 3.84 -16.33
C GLU A 72 12.24 4.81 -16.30
N ILE A 73 12.83 5.04 -15.12
CA ILE A 73 14.03 5.89 -14.98
C ILE A 73 15.19 5.35 -15.83
N VAL A 74 15.43 4.04 -15.78
CA VAL A 74 16.51 3.39 -16.54
C VAL A 74 16.26 3.49 -18.05
N SER A 75 15.00 3.31 -18.49
CA SER A 75 14.62 3.42 -19.91
C SER A 75 14.81 4.83 -20.49
N THR A 76 14.87 5.86 -19.64
CA THR A 76 15.11 7.25 -20.06
C THR A 76 16.57 7.50 -20.47
N THR A 77 17.49 6.63 -20.07
CA THR A 77 18.93 6.74 -20.43
C THR A 77 19.25 5.85 -21.62
N ALA A 78 19.96 6.34 -22.63
CA ALA A 78 20.33 5.57 -23.83
C ALA A 78 21.07 4.23 -23.51
N ALA A 79 21.91 4.22 -22.48
CA ALA A 79 22.58 3.01 -22.01
C ALA A 79 21.62 2.02 -21.32
N GLY A 80 20.62 2.54 -20.60
CA GLY A 80 19.59 1.73 -19.95
C GLY A 80 18.60 1.16 -20.96
N ASP A 81 18.25 1.93 -22.00
CA ASP A 81 17.39 1.50 -23.10
C ASP A 81 18.01 0.30 -23.85
N ALA A 82 19.31 0.40 -24.20
CA ALA A 82 20.04 -0.68 -24.84
C ALA A 82 20.21 -1.93 -23.95
N LEU A 83 20.25 -1.77 -22.63
CA LEU A 83 20.34 -2.87 -21.67
C LEU A 83 19.00 -3.60 -21.54
N LEU A 84 17.91 -2.86 -21.41
CA LEU A 84 16.56 -3.42 -21.26
C LEU A 84 16.14 -4.22 -22.48
N ASP A 85 16.52 -3.76 -23.68
CA ASP A 85 16.32 -4.50 -24.93
C ASP A 85 17.08 -5.83 -24.95
N ARG A 86 18.34 -5.86 -24.48
CA ARG A 86 19.13 -7.09 -24.39
C ARG A 86 18.56 -8.10 -23.39
N LEU A 87 17.89 -7.60 -22.37
CA LEU A 87 17.20 -8.42 -21.37
C LEU A 87 15.79 -8.85 -21.81
N GLY A 88 15.34 -8.41 -22.99
CA GLY A 88 14.01 -8.72 -23.51
C GLY A 88 12.87 -8.13 -22.65
N VAL A 89 13.14 -7.06 -21.91
CA VAL A 89 12.14 -6.43 -21.05
C VAL A 89 11.20 -5.62 -21.96
N ALA A 90 9.94 -6.06 -22.05
CA ALA A 90 8.97 -5.44 -22.94
C ALA A 90 8.76 -3.95 -22.61
N ARG A 91 9.07 -3.08 -23.59
CA ARG A 91 8.81 -1.63 -23.59
C ARG A 91 7.31 -1.34 -23.70
N GLN A 92 6.51 -1.71 -22.72
CA GLN A 92 5.21 -1.09 -22.54
C GLN A 92 5.34 -0.13 -21.38
N ALA A 93 5.62 1.12 -21.77
CA ALA A 93 5.87 2.24 -20.89
C ALA A 93 4.89 2.24 -19.71
N PHE A 94 5.47 2.27 -18.52
CA PHE A 94 4.82 2.27 -17.22
C PHE A 94 4.14 3.63 -16.97
N PHE A 95 3.38 4.17 -17.93
CA PHE A 95 2.79 5.51 -17.81
C PHE A 95 1.62 5.49 -16.82
N GLY A 96 1.92 5.69 -15.55
CA GLY A 96 0.97 6.13 -14.56
C GLY A 96 1.38 7.51 -14.06
N GLU A 97 0.80 8.57 -14.64
CA GLU A 97 1.15 9.97 -14.34
C GLU A 97 0.92 10.42 -12.88
N SER A 98 0.57 9.52 -11.97
CA SER A 98 0.79 9.69 -10.52
C SER A 98 0.60 8.39 -9.75
N LEU A 99 1.54 7.43 -9.89
CA LEU A 99 1.59 6.25 -9.02
C LEU A 99 2.19 6.56 -7.63
N LEU A 100 3.02 7.60 -7.54
CA LEU A 100 3.73 7.96 -6.31
C LEU A 100 2.80 8.51 -5.22
N VAL A 101 1.79 9.30 -5.59
CA VAL A 101 0.84 9.88 -4.63
C VAL A 101 -0.01 8.78 -3.96
N PRO A 102 -0.71 7.88 -4.68
CA PRO A 102 -1.41 6.75 -4.08
C PRO A 102 -0.50 5.81 -3.30
N LEU A 103 0.72 5.54 -3.80
CA LEU A 103 1.70 4.73 -3.08
C LEU A 103 2.09 5.38 -1.75
N GLY A 104 2.39 6.68 -1.76
CA GLY A 104 2.74 7.44 -0.56
C GLY A 104 1.62 7.45 0.48
N ILE A 105 0.37 7.65 0.06
CA ILE A 105 -0.81 7.58 0.93
C ILE A 105 -0.93 6.18 1.53
N MET A 106 -0.81 5.15 0.70
CA MET A 106 -0.92 3.75 1.14
C MET A 106 0.17 3.42 2.17
N ILE A 107 1.41 3.87 1.97
CA ILE A 107 2.51 3.71 2.95
C ILE A 107 2.21 4.48 4.25
N ALA A 108 1.69 5.71 4.17
CA ALA A 108 1.37 6.51 5.35
C ALA A 108 0.29 5.84 6.22
N PHE A 109 -0.79 5.36 5.60
CA PHE A 109 -1.84 4.62 6.32
C PHE A 109 -1.35 3.25 6.82
N ALA A 110 -0.51 2.55 6.05
CA ALA A 110 0.11 1.31 6.50
C ALA A 110 1.01 1.52 7.71
N ALA A 111 1.80 2.60 7.74
CA ALA A 111 2.64 2.97 8.87
C ALA A 111 1.78 3.32 10.10
N LEU A 112 0.71 4.10 9.93
CA LEU A 112 -0.22 4.40 11.02
C LEU A 112 -0.87 3.13 11.60
N GLY A 113 -1.32 2.22 10.74
CA GLY A 113 -1.88 0.92 11.15
C GLY A 113 -0.84 0.02 11.81
N ALA A 114 0.40 0.01 11.33
CA ALA A 114 1.49 -0.75 11.96
C ALA A 114 1.85 -0.20 13.35
N VAL A 115 1.82 1.13 13.53
CA VAL A 115 2.02 1.77 14.85
C VAL A 115 0.87 1.41 15.79
N ASP A 116 -0.38 1.39 15.29
CA ASP A 116 -1.56 0.97 16.06
C ASP A 116 -1.48 -0.50 16.51
N ASP A 117 -1.20 -1.41 15.58
CA ASP A 117 -1.01 -2.84 15.86
C ASP A 117 0.17 -3.07 16.82
N TRP A 118 1.29 -2.33 16.65
CA TRP A 118 2.44 -2.41 17.55
C TRP A 118 2.10 -1.92 18.95
N ALA A 119 1.38 -0.80 19.06
CA ALA A 119 0.92 -0.26 20.34
C ALA A 119 0.00 -1.25 21.07
N GLY A 120 -0.87 -1.97 20.34
CA GLY A 120 -1.71 -3.01 20.92
C GLY A 120 -0.95 -4.23 21.43
N VAL A 121 0.16 -4.62 20.78
CA VAL A 121 0.97 -5.80 21.15
C VAL A 121 1.97 -5.49 22.26
N ARG A 122 2.69 -4.36 22.18
CA ARG A 122 3.80 -4.02 23.09
C ARG A 122 3.51 -2.86 24.03
N GLY A 123 2.39 -2.17 23.88
CA GLY A 123 2.03 -1.02 24.70
C GLY A 123 1.67 -1.38 26.14
N HIS A 124 1.63 -0.35 26.99
CA HIS A 124 1.21 -0.46 28.40
C HIS A 124 -0.26 -0.90 28.54
N ARG A 125 -1.08 -0.66 27.50
CA ARG A 125 -2.47 -1.09 27.40
C ARG A 125 -2.57 -2.31 26.49
N ARG A 126 -2.13 -3.46 26.99
CA ARG A 126 -2.09 -4.72 26.23
C ARG A 126 -3.49 -5.04 25.68
N GLY A 127 -3.61 -5.12 24.35
CA GLY A 127 -4.86 -5.40 23.65
C GLY A 127 -5.72 -4.18 23.28
N GLU A 128 -5.31 -2.96 23.66
CA GLU A 128 -5.91 -1.72 23.17
C GLU A 128 -4.93 -1.04 22.20
N GLY A 129 -5.38 -0.73 20.99
CA GLY A 129 -4.60 0.08 20.05
C GLY A 129 -4.40 1.52 20.55
N LEU A 130 -3.98 2.40 19.66
CA LEU A 130 -3.93 3.84 19.89
C LEU A 130 -5.30 4.34 20.36
N ARG A 131 -5.30 5.39 21.20
CA ARG A 131 -6.56 6.03 21.59
C ARG A 131 -7.22 6.56 20.31
N GLY A 132 -8.52 6.30 20.14
CA GLY A 132 -9.26 6.69 18.94
C GLY A 132 -9.13 8.18 18.57
N ARG A 133 -8.95 9.07 19.55
CA ARG A 133 -8.69 10.50 19.31
C ARG A 133 -7.40 10.73 18.52
N TRP A 134 -6.32 10.04 18.87
CA TRP A 134 -5.04 10.16 18.19
C TRP A 134 -5.03 9.46 16.84
N GLN A 135 -5.72 8.32 16.73
CA GLN A 135 -5.89 7.64 15.45
C GLN A 135 -6.67 8.52 14.45
N PHE A 136 -7.79 9.11 14.89
CA PHE A 136 -8.58 10.03 14.09
C PHE A 136 -7.80 11.27 13.67
N LEU A 137 -7.07 11.91 14.61
CA LEU A 137 -6.25 13.08 14.30
C LEU A 137 -5.17 12.77 13.26
N SER A 138 -4.47 11.64 13.38
CA SER A 138 -3.47 11.22 12.39
C SER A 138 -4.10 10.99 11.01
N GLN A 139 -5.26 10.34 10.95
CA GLN A 139 -5.99 10.14 9.69
C GLN A 139 -6.42 11.47 9.06
N LEU A 140 -6.89 12.41 9.88
CA LEU A 140 -7.29 13.75 9.42
C LEU A 140 -6.09 14.52 8.85
N ILE A 141 -4.93 14.45 9.51
CA ILE A 141 -3.70 15.09 9.02
C ILE A 141 -3.28 14.47 7.68
N ILE A 142 -3.24 13.13 7.58
CA ILE A 142 -2.87 12.45 6.32
C ILE A 142 -3.85 12.81 5.20
N ALA A 143 -5.16 12.83 5.48
CA ALA A 143 -6.18 13.21 4.51
C ALA A 143 -6.05 14.67 4.08
N THR A 144 -5.78 15.59 5.01
CA THR A 144 -5.58 17.01 4.71
C THR A 144 -4.35 17.23 3.85
N VAL A 145 -3.22 16.62 4.21
CA VAL A 145 -1.98 16.68 3.39
C VAL A 145 -2.23 16.09 2.00
N THR A 146 -2.94 14.97 1.92
CA THR A 146 -3.31 14.34 0.64
C THR A 146 -4.14 15.30 -0.22
N ALA A 147 -5.17 15.93 0.35
CA ALA A 147 -6.00 16.88 -0.36
C ALA A 147 -5.18 18.08 -0.87
N LEU A 148 -4.27 18.62 -0.04
CA LEU A 148 -3.37 19.70 -0.45
C LEU A 148 -2.43 19.26 -1.58
N VAL A 149 -1.88 18.05 -1.53
CA VAL A 149 -1.01 17.50 -2.60
C VAL A 149 -1.80 17.31 -3.89
N LEU A 150 -3.06 16.87 -3.82
CA LEU A 150 -3.90 16.71 -5.01
C LEU A 150 -4.34 18.06 -5.58
N HIS A 151 -4.56 19.07 -4.74
CA HIS A 151 -5.02 20.40 -5.16
C HIS A 151 -3.88 21.30 -5.69
N PHE A 152 -2.72 21.30 -5.03
CA PHE A 152 -1.54 22.09 -5.45
C PHE A 152 -0.56 21.29 -6.32
N GLY A 153 -0.84 20.01 -6.54
CA GLY A 153 0.01 19.13 -7.33
C GLY A 153 -0.06 19.40 -8.84
N PRO A 154 0.67 18.61 -9.63
CA PRO A 154 0.66 18.72 -11.09
C PRO A 154 -0.76 18.56 -11.67
N PRO A 155 -1.13 19.31 -12.72
CA PRO A 155 -2.49 19.32 -13.28
C PRO A 155 -2.95 17.95 -13.80
N GLN A 156 -2.03 17.00 -14.01
CA GLN A 156 -2.38 15.64 -14.41
C GLN A 156 -3.15 14.85 -13.33
N LEU A 157 -3.09 15.32 -12.07
CA LEU A 157 -3.83 14.75 -10.93
C LEU A 157 -5.31 15.09 -10.92
N HIS A 158 -5.76 16.06 -11.74
CA HIS A 158 -7.13 16.55 -11.70
C HIS A 158 -8.10 15.73 -12.55
N SER A 159 -7.71 14.57 -13.05
CA SER A 159 -8.54 13.73 -13.92
C SER A 159 -8.87 12.38 -13.29
N LEU A 160 -10.15 11.98 -13.34
CA LEU A 160 -10.63 10.67 -12.87
C LEU A 160 -10.94 9.77 -14.07
N ALA A 161 -10.31 8.59 -14.11
CA ALA A 161 -10.67 7.54 -15.04
C ALA A 161 -11.62 6.55 -14.35
N LEU A 162 -12.87 6.46 -14.80
CA LEU A 162 -13.83 5.49 -14.30
C LEU A 162 -13.78 4.21 -15.16
N PRO A 163 -13.75 3.01 -14.55
CA PRO A 163 -13.81 1.76 -15.30
C PRO A 163 -15.09 1.69 -16.13
N GLY A 164 -14.95 1.52 -17.44
CA GLY A 164 -16.08 1.45 -18.38
C GLY A 164 -16.42 2.75 -19.11
N LEU A 165 -15.84 3.89 -18.71
CA LEU A 165 -15.89 5.13 -19.48
C LEU A 165 -14.58 5.30 -20.26
N ALA A 166 -14.69 5.60 -21.56
CA ALA A 166 -13.54 5.81 -22.44
C ALA A 166 -12.88 7.18 -22.21
N GLU A 167 -13.64 8.16 -21.71
CA GLU A 167 -13.16 9.51 -21.44
C GLU A 167 -12.80 9.70 -19.96
N LYS A 168 -11.70 10.43 -19.73
CA LYS A 168 -11.34 10.88 -18.39
C LYS A 168 -12.25 12.05 -18.02
N ILE A 169 -12.84 11.98 -16.82
CA ILE A 169 -13.61 13.09 -16.27
C ILE A 169 -12.61 14.05 -15.65
N ASP A 170 -12.49 15.24 -16.24
CA ASP A 170 -11.69 16.30 -15.66
C ASP A 170 -12.45 16.87 -14.46
N ILE A 171 -11.83 16.81 -13.28
CA ILE A 171 -12.39 17.20 -11.98
C ILE A 171 -12.03 18.67 -11.68
N ASN A 172 -11.53 19.41 -12.69
CA ASN A 172 -11.10 20.80 -12.61
C ASN A 172 -11.96 21.66 -11.65
N GLY A 173 -11.43 21.90 -10.44
CA GLY A 173 -12.00 22.82 -9.45
C GLY A 173 -13.17 22.31 -8.59
N LEU A 174 -13.50 21.01 -8.59
CA LEU A 174 -14.54 20.44 -7.71
C LEU A 174 -14.05 20.18 -6.25
N TRP A 175 -12.83 20.61 -5.90
CA TRP A 175 -12.25 20.54 -4.56
C TRP A 175 -11.67 21.89 -4.15
#